data_AF-A0A838FZK5-F1
#
_entry.id   AF-A0A838FZK5-F1
#
_cell.length_a   1.000
_cell.length_b   1.000
_cell.length_c   1.000
_cell.angle_alpha   90.00
_cell.angle_beta   90.00
_cell.angle_gamma   90.00
#
_symmetry.space_group_name_H-M   'P 1'
#
loop_
_entity.id
_entity.type
_entity.pdbx_description
1 polymer ?
#
loop_
_entity_poly.entity_id
_entity_poly.type
_entity_poly.pdbx_seq_one_letter_code
_entity_poly.pdbx_strand_id
1 'polypeptide(L)' 'MTDSRSVSTSGSNQAHDKRTSPATFYRQVVAELRKVVWPTQEQLITYFIVVLVFVAVVMSFVSLLDLGFGKLVFAVFG' A
#
# COMPACT_ATOMS: atom_id res chain seq x y z
N MET A 1 -28.97 49.19 -47.94
CA MET A 1 -27.66 49.03 -47.28
C MET A 1 -27.97 48.46 -45.89
N THR A 2 -28.10 47.13 -45.70
CA THR A 2 -27.03 46.18 -45.29
C THR A 2 -26.15 46.76 -44.17
N ASP A 3 -25.96 46.17 -42.98
CA ASP A 3 -26.21 44.84 -42.43
C ASP A 3 -26.26 44.94 -40.89
N SER A 4 -27.32 44.46 -40.25
CA SER A 4 -27.33 44.20 -38.80
C SER A 4 -26.67 42.84 -38.55
N ARG A 5 -25.34 42.80 -38.47
CA ARG A 5 -24.62 41.62 -37.98
C ARG A 5 -24.76 41.56 -36.47
N SER A 6 -25.72 40.76 -36.01
CA SER A 6 -25.74 40.22 -34.66
C SER A 6 -24.47 39.40 -34.44
N VAL A 7 -23.57 39.94 -33.62
CA VAL A 7 -22.41 39.22 -33.12
C VAL A 7 -22.93 38.11 -32.19
N SER A 8 -22.83 36.87 -32.66
CA SER A 8 -22.93 35.68 -31.84
C SER A 8 -21.67 35.60 -30.97
N THR A 9 -21.73 36.20 -29.78
CA THR A 9 -20.67 36.03 -28.79
C THR A 9 -20.68 34.59 -28.30
N SER A 10 -19.55 33.96 -28.62
CA SER A 10 -19.01 32.67 -28.21
C SER A 10 -19.37 32.23 -26.79
N GLY A 11 -19.52 30.91 -26.66
CA GLY A 11 -19.88 30.22 -25.44
C GLY A 11 -18.81 30.24 -24.34
N SER A 12 -19.08 29.36 -23.37
CA SER A 12 -18.34 29.09 -22.14
C SER A 12 -18.76 29.92 -20.93
N ASN A 13 -19.97 29.65 -20.43
CA ASN A 13 -20.18 29.73 -18.99
C ASN A 13 -20.65 28.36 -18.49
N GLN A 14 -19.71 27.40 -18.50
CA GLN A 14 -19.89 26.19 -17.70
C GLN A 14 -19.77 26.65 -16.25
N ALA A 15 -20.94 26.80 -15.62
CA ALA A 15 -21.09 26.93 -14.19
C ALA A 15 -20.38 25.74 -13.53
N HIS A 16 -19.15 25.97 -13.13
CA HIS A 16 -18.40 25.07 -12.27
C HIS A 16 -19.04 25.20 -10.89
N ASP A 17 -20.08 24.38 -10.67
CA ASP A 17 -20.65 24.14 -9.36
C ASP A 17 -19.55 23.58 -8.45
N LYS A 18 -18.86 24.50 -7.77
CA LYS A 18 -18.01 24.21 -6.61
C LYS A 18 -18.90 23.77 -5.45
N ARG A 19 -19.46 22.57 -5.56
CA ARG A 19 -19.84 21.81 -4.37
C ARG A 19 -18.53 21.40 -3.72
N THR A 20 -18.28 21.82 -2.48
CA THR A 20 -17.17 21.37 -1.65
C THR A 20 -17.18 19.84 -1.67
N SER A 21 -16.35 19.27 -2.53
CA SER A 21 -16.45 17.88 -2.90
C SER A 21 -15.53 17.06 -1.99
N PRO A 22 -15.95 15.86 -1.54
CA PRO A 22 -15.10 14.88 -0.86
C PRO A 22 -13.77 14.62 -1.58
N ALA A 23 -13.72 14.87 -2.89
CA ALA A 23 -12.51 14.81 -3.71
C ALA A 23 -11.39 15.74 -3.21
N THR A 24 -11.73 16.88 -2.59
CA THR A 24 -10.75 17.84 -2.04
C THR A 24 -10.13 17.31 -0.74
N PHE A 25 -10.93 16.67 0.12
CA PHE A 25 -10.46 16.00 1.35
C PHE A 25 -9.58 14.80 1.03
N TYR A 26 -9.95 13.98 0.04
CA TYR A 26 -9.10 12.87 -0.42
C TYR A 26 -7.73 13.35 -0.91
N ARG A 27 -7.70 14.46 -1.66
CA ARG A 27 -6.45 15.10 -2.10
C ARG A 27 -5.59 15.59 -0.93
N GLN A 28 -6.19 16.12 0.13
CA GLN A 28 -5.48 16.51 1.36
C GLN A 28 -4.92 15.29 2.10
N VAL A 29 -5.71 14.21 2.24
CA VAL A 29 -5.26 12.96 2.89
C VAL A 29 -4.06 12.36 2.16
N VAL A 30 -4.10 12.29 0.82
CA VAL A 30 -2.96 11.80 0.01
C VAL A 30 -1.73 12.71 0.17
N ALA A 31 -1.92 14.03 0.26
CA ALA A 31 -0.83 14.97 0.48
C ALA A 31 -0.18 14.82 1.86
N GLU A 32 -0.97 14.55 2.91
CA GLU A 32 -0.46 14.31 4.27
C GLU A 32 0.17 12.92 4.42
N LEU A 33 -0.41 11.90 3.79
CA LEU A 33 0.16 10.54 3.75
C LEU A 33 1.51 10.48 3.03
N ARG A 34 1.75 11.36 2.03
CA ARG A 34 3.08 11.49 1.40
C ARG A 34 4.11 12.17 2.30
N LYS A 35 3.70 12.90 3.35
CA LYS A 35 4.61 13.44 4.38
C LYS A 35 5.03 12.38 5.39
N VAL A 36 4.23 11.32 5.53
CA VAL A 36 4.68 10.13 6.26
C VAL A 36 5.78 9.52 5.40
N VAL A 37 7.01 9.52 5.93
CA VAL A 37 8.22 9.06 5.25
C VAL A 37 7.93 7.75 4.53
N TRP A 38 7.76 7.80 3.21
CA TRP A 38 7.46 6.61 2.44
C TRP A 38 8.77 5.88 2.25
N PRO A 39 8.94 4.73 2.92
CA PRO A 39 10.23 4.08 3.04
C PRO A 39 10.75 3.64 1.67
N THR A 40 12.07 3.68 1.49
CA THR A 40 12.72 3.18 0.27
C THR A 40 12.56 1.66 0.18
N GLN A 41 12.33 1.13 -1.02
CA GLN A 41 12.09 -0.30 -1.25
C GLN A 41 13.22 -1.20 -0.69
N GLU A 42 14.46 -0.73 -0.65
CA GLU A 42 15.60 -1.46 -0.09
C GLU A 42 15.48 -1.76 1.40
N GLN A 43 14.89 -0.83 2.18
CA GLN A 43 14.67 -1.02 3.61
C GLN A 43 13.62 -2.11 3.85
N LEU A 44 12.54 -2.09 3.07
CA LEU A 44 11.48 -3.09 3.13
C LEU A 44 12.02 -4.50 2.82
N ILE A 45 12.84 -4.62 1.77
CA ILE A 45 13.45 -5.91 1.39
C ILE A 45 14.42 -6.39 2.47
N THR A 46 15.25 -5.50 3.02
CA THR A 46 16.19 -5.86 4.08
C THR A 46 15.46 -6.40 5.31
N TYR A 47 14.43 -5.68 5.78
CA TYR A 47 13.64 -6.13 6.93
C TYR A 47 12.87 -7.42 6.63
N PHE A 48 12.34 -7.58 5.42
CA PHE A 48 11.70 -8.81 4.97
C PHE A 48 12.67 -10.00 5.00
N ILE A 49 13.88 -9.84 4.46
CA ILE A 49 14.91 -10.90 4.46
C ILE A 49 15.31 -11.27 5.89
N VAL A 50 15.53 -10.30 6.77
CA VAL A 50 15.87 -10.56 8.18
C VAL A 50 14.80 -11.42 8.85
N VAL A 51 13.51 -11.07 8.67
CA VAL A 51 12.39 -11.86 9.21
C VAL A 51 12.35 -13.25 8.59
N LEU A 52 12.57 -13.38 7.29
CA LEU A 52 12.54 -14.66 6.59
C LEU A 52 13.65 -15.61 7.07
N VAL A 53 14.86 -15.09 7.26
CA VAL A 53 15.99 -15.85 7.84
C VAL A 53 15.67 -16.25 9.29
N PHE A 54 15.14 -15.33 10.10
CA PHE A 54 14.77 -15.61 11.49
C PHE A 54 13.74 -16.75 11.59
N VAL A 55 12.66 -16.67 10.81
CA VAL A 55 11.61 -17.71 10.77
C VAL A 55 12.18 -19.05 10.29
N ALA A 56 13.05 -19.05 9.28
CA ALA A 56 13.68 -20.27 8.79
C ALA A 56 14.55 -20.96 9.85
N VAL A 57 15.28 -20.20 10.67
CA VAL A 57 16.08 -20.74 11.78
C VAL A 57 15.18 -21.37 12.84
N VAL A 58 14.13 -20.68 13.26
CA VAL A 58 13.17 -21.21 14.26
C VAL A 58 12.49 -22.47 13.73
N MET A 59 12.01 -22.46 12.48
CA MET A 59 11.42 -23.64 11.84
C MET A 59 12.40 -24.82 11.80
N SER A 60 13.66 -24.57 11.47
CA SER A 60 14.69 -25.62 11.45
C SER A 60 14.93 -26.20 12.83
N PHE A 61 15.06 -25.34 13.86
CA PHE A 61 15.25 -25.77 15.24
C PHE A 61 14.08 -26.62 15.75
N VAL A 62 12.85 -26.14 15.56
CA VAL A 62 11.63 -26.87 15.94
C VAL A 62 11.56 -28.21 15.20
N SER A 63 11.83 -28.22 13.90
CA SER A 63 11.84 -29.46 13.11
C SER A 63 12.87 -30.47 13.61
N LEU A 64 14.08 -30.02 13.97
CA LEU A 64 15.10 -30.90 14.56
C LEU A 64 14.63 -31.49 15.88
N LEU A 65 14.05 -30.67 16.75
CA LEU A 65 13.52 -31.13 18.02
C LEU A 65 12.37 -32.12 17.81
N ASP A 66 11.41 -31.83 16.93
CA ASP A 66 10.29 -32.72 16.63
C ASP A 66 10.76 -34.08 16.13
N LEU A 67 11.78 -34.11 15.28
CA LEU A 67 12.41 -35.36 14.82
C LEU A 67 13.16 -36.10 15.95
N GLY A 68 13.84 -35.35 16.81
CA GLY A 68 14.56 -35.90 17.97
C GLY A 68 13.61 -36.52 18.98
N PHE A 69 12.59 -35.76 19.40
CA PHE A 69 11.55 -36.22 20.31
C PHE A 69 10.71 -37.34 19.70
N GLY A 70 10.36 -37.26 18.42
CA GLY A 70 9.62 -38.33 17.73
C GLY A 70 10.36 -39.66 17.80
N LYS A 71 11.68 -39.68 17.57
CA LYS A 71 12.50 -40.88 17.72
C LYS A 71 12.60 -41.37 19.17
N LEU A 72 12.70 -40.44 20.12
CA LEU A 72 12.83 -40.75 21.54
C LEU A 72 11.52 -41.36 22.09
N VAL A 73 10.38 -40.79 21.72
CA VAL A 73 9.05 -41.31 22.06
C VAL A 73 8.84 -42.69 21.46
N PHE A 74 9.20 -42.92 20.18
CA PHE A 74 9.14 -44.24 19.56
C PHE A 74 10.03 -45.27 20.27
N ALA A 75 11.19 -44.87 20.76
CA ALA A 75 12.10 -45.77 21.48
C ALA A 75 11.65 -46.09 22.92
N VAL A 76 10.87 -45.21 23.55
CA VAL A 76 10.39 -45.38 24.94
C VAL A 76 9.02 -46.05 25.00
N PHE A 77 8.14 -45.78 24.03
CA PHE A 77 6.75 -46.23 24.02
C PHE A 77 6.40 -47.20 22.88
N GLY A 78 7.31 -47.44 21.94
CA GLY A 78 7.23 -48.52 20.95
C GLY A 78 7.98 -49.75 21.40
#